data_AF-A0A8T5BQT2-F1
#
_entry.id   AF-A0A8T5BQT2-F1
#
_cell.length_a   1.000
_cell.length_b   1.000
_cell.length_c   1.000
_cell.angle_alpha   90.00
_cell.angle_beta   90.00
_cell.angle_gamma   90.00
#
_symmetry.space_group_name_H-M   'P 1'
#
loop_
_entity.id
_entity.type
_entity.pdbx_description
1 polymer ?
#
loop_
_entity_poly.entity_id
_entity_poly.type
_entity_poly.pdbx_seq_one_letter_code
_entity_poly.pdbx_strand_id
1 'polypeptide(L)'
;MKGVLKLNPILFSGFFYIIAGIYGICLTIILSSNLIPLYLLHILTLITGFQVLKRRKWAAGLALFLFPLMFIFSISTLWWYLEWGFSPNLVLVMALLDLTLILYTIFTFISTFLVLISWKEFI
;
A
#
# COMPACT_ATOMS: atom_id res chain seq x y z
N MET A 1 -16.18 22.33 -22.57
CA MET A 1 -16.48 21.91 -21.18
C MET A 1 -15.32 21.07 -20.66
N LYS A 2 -14.45 21.64 -19.81
CA LYS A 2 -13.41 20.86 -19.13
C LYS A 2 -14.07 20.06 -18.01
N GLY A 3 -14.32 18.77 -18.25
CA GLY A 3 -14.68 17.84 -17.19
C GLY A 3 -13.49 17.71 -16.26
N VAL A 4 -13.44 18.52 -15.22
CA VAL A 4 -12.45 18.33 -14.14
C VAL A 4 -12.80 16.99 -13.51
N LEU A 5 -11.99 15.97 -13.79
CA LEU A 5 -12.03 14.68 -13.11
C LEU A 5 -11.89 14.97 -11.61
N LYS A 6 -13.02 15.05 -10.91
CA LYS A 6 -13.04 15.11 -9.45
C LYS A 6 -12.62 13.74 -8.97
N LEU A 7 -11.36 13.64 -8.56
CA LEU A 7 -10.80 12.42 -8.00
C LEU A 7 -11.56 12.11 -6.71
N ASN A 8 -12.30 11.00 -6.70
CA ASN A 8 -13.07 10.60 -5.54
C ASN A 8 -12.10 9.96 -4.51
N PRO A 9 -11.91 10.57 -3.32
CA PRO A 9 -10.93 10.11 -2.33
C PRO A 9 -11.13 8.66 -1.91
N ILE A 10 -12.39 8.25 -1.74
CA ILE A 10 -12.75 6.90 -1.30
C ILE A 10 -12.47 5.88 -2.38
N LEU A 11 -12.82 6.18 -3.64
CA LEU A 11 -12.54 5.27 -4.76
C LEU A 11 -11.04 5.10 -4.94
N PHE A 12 -10.29 6.21 -5.00
CA PHE A 12 -8.84 6.16 -5.13
C PHE A 12 -8.20 5.35 -4.00
N SER A 13 -8.56 5.64 -2.75
CA SER A 13 -7.99 4.98 -1.59
C SER A 13 -8.36 3.51 -1.51
N GLY A 14 -9.62 3.18 -1.77
CA GLY A 14 -10.10 1.80 -1.77
C GLY A 14 -9.39 0.94 -2.80
N PHE A 15 -9.29 1.41 -4.05
CA PHE A 15 -8.53 0.71 -5.09
C PHE A 15 -7.05 0.64 -4.76
N PHE A 16 -6.46 1.72 -4.24
CA PHE A 16 -5.06 1.73 -3.83
C PHE A 16 -4.77 0.64 -2.79
N TYR A 17 -5.55 0.55 -1.70
CA TYR A 17 -5.35 -0.49 -0.69
C TYR A 17 -5.50 -1.90 -1.24
N ILE A 18 -6.41 -2.13 -2.20
CA ILE A 18 -6.54 -3.43 -2.88
C ILE A 18 -5.26 -3.72 -3.67
N ILE A 19 -4.82 -2.81 -4.53
CA ILE A 19 -3.61 -2.98 -5.36
C ILE A 19 -2.39 -3.17 -4.46
N ALA A 20 -2.25 -2.36 -3.40
CA ALA A 20 -1.17 -2.43 -2.43
C ALA A 20 -1.15 -3.77 -1.68
N GLY A 21 -2.32 -4.32 -1.33
CA GLY A 21 -2.43 -5.64 -0.71
C GLY A 21 -2.00 -6.75 -1.67
N ILE A 22 -2.46 -6.74 -2.93
CA ILE A 22 -2.04 -7.73 -3.93
C ILE A 22 -0.52 -7.64 -4.17
N TYR A 23 -0.01 -6.41 -4.39
CA TYR A 23 1.41 -6.16 -4.59
C TYR A 23 2.25 -6.68 -3.42
N GLY A 24 1.85 -6.38 -2.19
CA GLY A 24 2.54 -6.85 -0.99
C GLY A 24 2.55 -8.38 -0.84
N ILE A 25 1.44 -9.06 -1.15
CA ILE A 25 1.39 -10.53 -1.17
C ILE A 25 2.38 -11.09 -2.20
N CYS A 26 2.35 -10.58 -3.43
CA CYS A 26 3.27 -11.01 -4.48
C CYS A 26 4.74 -10.81 -4.06
N LEU A 27 5.05 -9.64 -3.48
CA LEU A 27 6.40 -9.31 -3.04
C LEU A 27 6.85 -10.18 -1.86
N THR A 28 5.93 -10.52 -0.94
CA THR A 28 6.20 -11.46 0.16
C THR A 28 6.52 -12.85 -0.36
N ILE A 29 5.78 -13.34 -1.37
CA ILE A 29 6.04 -14.64 -2.02
C ILE A 29 7.45 -14.67 -2.63
N ILE A 30 7.86 -13.58 -3.29
CA ILE A 30 9.18 -13.46 -3.92
C ILE A 30 10.30 -13.42 -2.87
N LEU A 31 10.10 -12.71 -1.75
CA LEU A 31 11.07 -12.62 -0.67
C LEU A 31 11.25 -13.94 0.09
N SER A 32 10.14 -14.49 0.62
CA SER A 32 10.13 -15.75 1.35
C SER A 32 8.70 -16.19 1.68
N SER A 33 8.38 -17.45 1.40
CA SER A 33 7.08 -18.04 1.70
C SER A 33 6.77 -18.19 3.20
N ASN A 34 7.79 -18.09 4.06
CA ASN A 34 7.64 -18.33 5.50
C ASN A 34 7.31 -17.07 6.32
N LEU A 35 7.20 -15.90 5.67
CA LEU A 35 6.93 -14.62 6.33
C LEU A 35 5.43 -14.42 6.62
N ILE A 36 4.85 -15.33 7.42
CA ILE A 36 3.42 -15.35 7.80
C ILE A 36 2.90 -13.96 8.26
N PRO A 37 3.63 -13.18 9.10
CA PRO A 37 3.17 -11.86 9.52
C PRO A 37 2.93 -10.87 8.36
N LEU A 38 3.73 -10.96 7.29
CA LEU A 38 3.59 -10.09 6.12
C LEU A 38 2.39 -10.46 5.26
N TYR A 39 2.10 -11.76 5.10
CA TYR A 39 0.86 -12.20 4.47
C TYR A 39 -0.36 -11.65 5.20
N LEU A 40 -0.36 -11.72 6.53
CA LEU A 40 -1.46 -11.23 7.34
C LEU A 40 -1.63 -9.70 7.21
N LEU A 41 -0.52 -8.95 7.22
CA LEU A 41 -0.51 -7.51 6.95
C LEU A 41 -1.20 -7.20 5.62
N HIS A 42 -0.78 -7.84 4.53
CA HIS A 42 -1.29 -7.51 3.20
C HIS A 42 -2.73 -8.00 2.95
N ILE A 43 -3.14 -9.11 3.58
CA ILE A 43 -4.55 -9.53 3.60
C ILE A 43 -5.40 -8.49 4.34
N LEU A 44 -4.94 -7.97 5.48
CA LEU A 44 -5.62 -6.89 6.18
C LEU A 44 -5.68 -5.61 5.33
N THR A 45 -4.62 -5.31 4.58
CA THR A 45 -4.61 -4.21 3.61
C THR A 45 -5.70 -4.39 2.54
N LEU A 46 -5.84 -5.60 1.97
CA LEU A 46 -6.91 -5.92 1.02
C LEU A 46 -8.29 -5.70 1.63
N ILE A 47 -8.53 -6.27 2.81
CA ILE A 47 -9.79 -6.13 3.53
C ILE A 47 -10.09 -4.65 3.75
N THR A 48 -9.10 -3.87 4.17
CA THR A 48 -9.25 -2.43 4.39
C THR A 48 -9.69 -1.72 3.12
N GLY A 49 -9.10 -2.03 1.96
CA GLY A 49 -9.53 -1.47 0.68
C GLY A 49 -10.99 -1.77 0.36
N PHE A 50 -11.44 -3.02 0.54
CA PHE A 50 -12.85 -3.37 0.38
C PHE A 50 -13.77 -2.64 1.36
N GLN A 51 -13.36 -2.47 2.63
CA GLN A 51 -14.16 -1.77 3.62
C GLN A 51 -14.21 -0.25 3.39
N VAL A 52 -13.12 0.33 2.86
CA VAL A 52 -13.07 1.74 2.41
C VAL A 52 -14.10 1.95 1.30
N LEU A 53 -14.13 1.09 0.27
CA LEU A 53 -15.12 1.16 -0.80
C LEU A 53 -16.56 1.00 -0.30
N LYS A 54 -16.78 0.15 0.71
CA LYS A 54 -18.07 -0.03 1.38
C LYS A 54 -18.42 1.06 2.40
N ARG A 55 -17.55 2.06 2.59
CA ARG A 55 -17.72 3.18 3.53
C ARG A 55 -18.04 2.73 4.95
N ARG A 56 -17.41 1.64 5.42
CA ARG A 56 -17.64 1.15 6.80
C ARG A 56 -16.90 2.01 7.82
N LYS A 57 -17.58 2.41 8.91
CA LYS A 57 -17.03 3.23 10.03
C LYS A 57 -15.65 2.82 10.53
N TRP A 58 -15.38 1.52 10.60
CA TRP A 58 -14.13 0.97 11.11
C TRP A 58 -13.00 0.91 10.07
N ALA A 59 -13.29 1.14 8.78
CA ALA A 59 -12.29 1.08 7.70
C ALA A 59 -11.21 2.14 7.87
N ALA A 60 -11.59 3.34 8.30
CA ALA A 60 -10.64 4.42 8.51
C ALA A 60 -9.77 4.21 9.76
N GLY A 61 -10.29 3.54 10.79
CA GLY A 61 -9.49 3.08 11.93
C GLY A 61 -8.46 2.03 11.53
N LEU A 62 -8.86 1.07 10.68
CA LEU A 62 -7.94 0.08 10.11
C LEU A 62 -6.87 0.71 9.22
N ALA A 63 -7.24 1.65 8.35
CA ALA A 63 -6.31 2.38 7.51
C ALA A 63 -5.22 3.08 8.34
N LEU A 64 -5.62 3.75 9.42
CA LEU A 64 -4.70 4.39 10.35
C LEU A 64 -3.78 3.38 11.08
N PHE A 65 -4.33 2.25 11.50
CA PHE A 65 -3.56 1.19 12.17
C PHE A 65 -2.55 0.51 11.23
N LEU A 66 -2.94 0.27 9.98
CA LEU A 66 -2.08 -0.39 8.99
C LEU A 66 -1.02 0.54 8.41
N PHE A 67 -1.25 1.85 8.42
CA PHE A 67 -0.29 2.84 7.90
C PHE A 67 1.15 2.64 8.39
N PRO A 68 1.45 2.62 9.71
CA PRO A 68 2.83 2.44 10.18
C PRO A 68 3.41 1.08 9.79
N LEU A 69 2.59 0.03 9.76
CA LEU A 69 3.03 -1.31 9.37
C LEU A 69 3.42 -1.38 7.89
N MET A 70 2.60 -0.80 7.01
CA MET A 70 2.88 -0.70 5.58
C MET A 70 4.11 0.15 5.30
N PHE A 71 4.30 1.23 6.06
CA PHE A 71 5.47 2.11 5.96
C PHE A 71 6.76 1.40 6.40
N ILE A 72 6.73 0.69 7.54
CA ILE A 72 7.87 -0.11 8.01
C ILE A 72 8.20 -1.18 6.98
N PHE A 73 7.20 -1.88 6.44
CA PHE A 73 7.40 -2.90 5.41
C PHE A 73 8.13 -2.32 4.19
N SER A 74 7.67 -1.20 3.63
CA SER A 74 8.27 -0.64 2.42
C SER A 74 9.71 -0.19 2.65
N ILE A 75 10.00 0.50 3.76
CA ILE A 75 11.34 0.98 4.09
C ILE A 75 12.29 -0.17 4.39
N SER A 76 11.85 -1.15 5.19
CA SER A 76 12.68 -2.31 5.55
C SER A 76 13.02 -3.13 4.31
N THR A 77 12.06 -3.29 3.40
CA THR A 77 12.26 -3.96 2.12
C THR A 77 13.27 -3.20 1.26
N LEU A 78 13.08 -1.88 1.11
CA LEU A 78 13.99 -1.03 0.33
C LEU A 78 15.41 -1.04 0.90
N TRP A 79 15.56 -0.96 2.22
CA TRP A 79 16.85 -1.08 2.90
C TRP A 79 17.53 -2.42 2.62
N TRP A 80 16.79 -3.52 2.74
CA TRP A 80 17.31 -4.86 2.47
C TRP A 80 17.81 -5.01 1.03
N TYR A 81 17.08 -4.47 0.05
CA TYR A 81 17.50 -4.50 -1.35
C TYR A 81 18.73 -3.63 -1.63
N LEU A 82 18.89 -2.49 -0.96
CA LEU A 82 20.07 -1.62 -1.11
C LEU A 82 21.34 -2.25 -0.52
N GLU A 83 21.25 -2.96 0.60
CA GLU A 83 22.41 -3.60 1.25
C GLU A 83 22.92 -4.83 0.49
N TRP A 84 22.05 -5.58 -0.20
CA TRP A 84 22.40 -6.87 -0.78
C TRP A 84 23.23 -6.82 -2.07
N GLY A 85 23.59 -5.64 -2.57
CA GLY A 85 24.61 -5.47 -3.62
C GLY A 85 24.43 -6.40 -4.83
N PHE A 86 23.45 -6.12 -5.67
CA PHE A 86 23.08 -7.02 -6.78
C PHE A 86 23.98 -6.89 -8.02
N SER A 87 23.98 -7.95 -8.83
CA SER A 87 24.72 -8.04 -10.11
C SER A 87 24.36 -6.91 -11.08
N PRO A 88 25.33 -6.34 -11.83
CA PRO A 88 25.11 -5.24 -12.78
C PRO A 88 24.08 -5.55 -13.88
N ASN A 89 23.76 -6.83 -14.13
CA ASN A 89 22.74 -7.23 -15.10
C ASN A 89 21.29 -7.04 -14.59
N LEU A 90 21.08 -6.75 -13.30
CA LEU A 90 19.75 -6.59 -12.68
C LEU A 90 19.42 -5.13 -12.32
N VAL A 91 20.28 -4.18 -12.68
CA VAL A 91 20.15 -2.76 -12.28
C VAL A 91 18.80 -2.15 -12.64
N LEU A 92 18.30 -2.40 -13.86
CA LEU A 92 16.99 -1.86 -14.30
C LEU A 92 15.83 -2.41 -13.46
N VAL A 93 15.85 -3.70 -13.14
CA VAL A 93 14.79 -4.37 -12.38
C VAL A 93 14.76 -3.85 -10.94
N MET A 94 15.93 -3.62 -10.35
CA MET A 94 16.05 -3.07 -9.00
C MET A 94 15.61 -1.60 -8.95
N ALA A 95 16.01 -0.78 -9.92
CA ALA A 95 15.55 0.61 -10.01
C ALA A 95 14.01 0.70 -10.13
N LEU A 96 13.39 -0.22 -10.87
CA LEU A 96 11.94 -0.32 -10.96
C LEU A 96 11.31 -0.74 -9.63
N LEU A 97 11.91 -1.69 -8.92
CA LEU A 97 11.44 -2.14 -7.60
C LEU A 97 11.52 -1.04 -6.53
N ASP A 98 12.63 -0.30 -6.51
CA ASP A 98 12.82 0.83 -5.61
C ASP A 98 11.78 1.91 -5.88
N LEU A 99 11.56 2.22 -7.17
CA LEU A 99 10.53 3.17 -7.58
C LEU A 99 9.14 2.72 -7.14
N THR A 100 8.79 1.43 -7.31
CA THR A 100 7.48 0.93 -6.88
C THR A 100 7.32 0.94 -5.37
N LEU A 101 8.37 0.66 -4.59
CA LEU A 101 8.35 0.75 -3.12
C LEU A 101 8.24 2.20 -2.62
N ILE A 102 8.93 3.14 -3.26
CA ILE A 102 8.79 4.58 -2.96
C ILE A 102 7.36 5.04 -3.26
N LEU A 103 6.83 4.70 -4.44
CA LEU A 103 5.44 5.02 -4.81
C LEU A 103 4.44 4.36 -3.87
N TYR A 104 4.66 3.10 -3.48
CA TYR A 104 3.86 2.40 -2.47
C TYR A 104 3.81 3.19 -1.16
N THR A 105 4.96 3.67 -0.69
CA THR A 105 5.07 4.45 0.55
C THR A 105 4.31 5.77 0.46
N ILE A 106 4.55 6.55 -0.61
CA ILE A 106 3.92 7.85 -0.83
C ILE A 106 2.40 7.70 -0.98
N PHE A 107 1.96 6.74 -1.79
CA PHE A 107 0.52 6.53 -1.99
C PHE A 107 -0.16 5.93 -0.77
N THR A 108 0.54 5.16 0.07
CA THR A 108 0.01 4.72 1.37
C THR A 108 -0.24 5.92 2.28
N PHE A 109 0.67 6.88 2.31
CA PHE A 109 0.49 8.13 3.03
C PHE A 109 -0.72 8.92 2.50
N ILE A 110 -0.73 9.19 1.18
CA ILE A 110 -1.81 9.94 0.53
C ILE A 110 -3.17 9.26 0.76
N SER A 111 -3.25 7.95 0.54
CA SER A 111 -4.49 7.19 0.68
C SER A 111 -5.00 7.18 2.12
N THR A 112 -4.11 7.03 3.11
CA THR A 112 -4.50 7.07 4.53
C THR A 112 -5.07 8.45 4.87
N PHE A 113 -4.40 9.53 4.46
CA PHE A 113 -4.89 10.90 4.69
C PHE A 113 -6.20 11.18 3.99
N LEU A 114 -6.39 10.71 2.75
CA LEU A 114 -7.65 10.86 2.02
C LEU A 114 -8.80 10.16 2.75
N VAL A 115 -8.58 8.96 3.28
CA VAL A 115 -9.58 8.24 4.09
C VAL A 115 -9.92 9.00 5.37
N LEU A 116 -8.94 9.59 6.05
CA LEU A 116 -9.16 10.38 7.27
C LEU A 116 -9.90 11.69 7.00
N ILE A 117 -9.57 12.39 5.91
CA ILE A 117 -10.27 13.63 5.53
C ILE A 117 -11.72 13.33 5.15
N SER A 118 -11.95 12.22 4.44
CA SER A 118 -13.29 11.74 4.11
C SER A 118 -13.98 11.00 5.27
N TRP A 119 -13.50 11.07 6.52
CA TRP A 119 -14.08 10.35 7.67
C TRP A 119 -15.59 10.56 7.82
N LYS A 120 -16.09 11.77 7.52
CA LYS A 120 -17.53 12.08 7.59
C LYS A 120 -18.39 11.25 6.64
N GLU A 121 -17.82 10.76 5.54
CA GLU A 121 -18.52 9.90 4.58
C GLU A 121 -18.70 8.45 5.08
N PHE A 122 -18.10 8.10 6.22
CA PHE A 122 -18.21 6.81 6.87
C PHE A 122 -19.25 6.79 8.01
N ILE A 123 -19.70 7.94 8.51
CA ILE A 123 -20.64 8.09 9.65
C ILE A 123 -22.08 7.94 9.18
#